data_AF-A0A9D4ADF5-F1
#
_entry.id   AF-A0A9D4ADF5-F1
#
_cell.length_a   1.000
_cell.length_b   1.000
_cell.length_c   1.000
_cell.angle_alpha   90.00
_cell.angle_beta   90.00
_cell.angle_gamma   90.00
#
_symmetry.space_group_name_H-M   'P 1'
#
loop_
_entity.id
_entity.type
_entity.pdbx_description
1 polymer ?
#
loop_
_entity_poly.entity_id
_entity_poly.type
_entity_poly.pdbx_seq_one_letter_code
_entity_poly.pdbx_strand_id
1 'polypeptide(L)'
;MVKERIDRFLMSANNIHSFPFMETNVLRQSCSDHDAIILDTEGRKPRDSQRDPRLNFKYDACWAKNKEAKMIIKAVWQRNAQDILEKIKTVGKELGG
;
A
#
# COMPACT_ATOMS: atom_id res chain seq x y z
N MET A 1 -17.53 15.75 21.11
CA MET A 1 -16.09 15.54 20.90
C MET A 1 -15.71 16.21 19.59
N VAL A 2 -14.84 17.22 19.61
CA VAL A 2 -14.37 17.89 18.39
C VAL A 2 -13.34 16.96 17.74
N LYS A 3 -13.49 16.70 16.44
CA LYS A 3 -12.55 15.87 15.69
C LYS A 3 -11.49 16.77 15.08
N GLU A 4 -10.30 16.78 15.66
CA GLU A 4 -9.17 17.55 15.15
C GLU A 4 -8.59 16.90 13.88
N ARG A 5 -8.13 17.73 12.94
CA ARG A 5 -7.42 17.29 11.73
C ARG A 5 -5.93 17.54 11.91
N ILE A 6 -5.25 16.54 12.49
CA ILE A 6 -3.82 16.62 12.82
C ILE A 6 -2.96 16.39 11.57
N ASP A 7 -3.43 15.52 10.68
CA ASP A 7 -2.75 15.17 9.43
C ASP A 7 -3.01 16.23 8.35
N ARG A 8 -1.91 16.80 7.84
CA ARG A 8 -1.93 17.91 6.86
C ARG A 8 -0.73 17.90 5.94
N PHE A 9 -0.94 18.35 4.71
CA PHE A 9 0.12 18.65 3.75
C PHE A 9 0.47 20.14 3.82
N LEU A 10 1.75 20.47 3.63
CA LEU A 10 2.22 21.84 3.48
C LEU A 10 3.03 21.94 2.18
N MET A 11 2.77 23.00 1.41
CA MET A 11 3.47 23.26 0.16
C MET A 11 3.78 24.74 0.04
N SER A 12 4.98 25.06 -0.48
CA SER A 12 5.33 26.44 -0.82
C SER A 12 4.41 26.98 -1.91
N ALA A 13 4.00 28.25 -1.79
CA ALA A 13 3.22 28.92 -2.81
C ALA A 13 3.89 28.86 -4.20
N ASN A 14 5.23 28.92 -4.24
CA ASN A 14 6.01 28.84 -5.47
C ASN A 14 5.85 27.49 -6.19
N ASN A 15 5.54 26.41 -5.46
CA ASN A 15 5.42 25.06 -6.01
C ASN A 15 4.01 24.75 -6.53
N ILE A 16 3.01 25.59 -6.24
CA ILE A 16 1.62 25.37 -6.70
C ILE A 16 1.57 25.36 -8.23
N HIS A 17 2.35 26.23 -8.88
CA HIS A 17 2.43 26.29 -10.35
C HIS A 17 2.98 25.02 -11.00
N SER A 18 3.79 24.24 -10.27
CA SER A 18 4.35 22.99 -10.77
C SER A 18 3.31 21.85 -10.83
N PHE A 19 2.19 21.98 -10.12
CA PHE A 19 1.16 20.94 -9.99
C PHE A 19 -0.25 21.48 -10.26
N PRO A 20 -0.53 21.94 -11.50
CA PRO A 20 -1.79 22.61 -11.84
C PRO A 20 -3.02 21.70 -11.76
N PHE A 21 -2.83 20.38 -11.67
CA PHE A 21 -3.91 19.39 -11.56
C PHE A 21 -3.94 18.71 -10.19
N MET A 22 -3.28 19.28 -9.17
CA MET A 22 -3.21 18.63 -7.87
C MET A 22 -4.59 18.40 -7.25
N GLU A 23 -4.78 17.26 -6.60
CA GLU A 23 -6.01 16.87 -5.91
C GLU A 23 -5.66 16.31 -4.53
N THR A 24 -6.53 16.55 -3.54
CA THR A 24 -6.37 15.97 -2.20
C THR A 24 -7.56 15.09 -1.86
N ASN A 25 -7.28 13.90 -1.32
CA ASN A 25 -8.30 12.93 -0.93
C ASN A 25 -8.07 12.45 0.50
N VAL A 26 -9.15 12.02 1.16
CA VAL A 26 -9.09 11.40 2.49
C VAL A 26 -9.71 10.01 2.40
N LEU A 27 -8.95 8.99 2.76
CA LEU A 27 -9.36 7.60 2.75
C LEU A 27 -9.55 7.10 4.18
N ARG A 28 -10.79 6.74 4.51
CA ARG A 28 -11.12 6.03 5.75
C ARG A 28 -10.49 4.65 5.70
N GLN A 29 -9.75 4.29 6.75
CA GLN A 29 -9.20 2.95 6.91
C GLN A 29 -9.77 2.27 8.15
N SER A 30 -9.94 0.95 8.09
CA SER A 30 -10.37 0.13 9.23
C SER A 30 -9.21 -0.38 10.08
N CYS A 31 -7.97 -0.25 9.57
CA CYS A 31 -6.76 -0.80 10.18
C CYS A 31 -5.97 0.24 10.99
N SER A 32 -6.43 1.50 11.02
CA SER A 32 -5.84 2.59 11.80
C SER A 32 -6.97 3.45 12.36
N ASP A 33 -6.72 4.05 13.51
CA ASP A 33 -7.53 5.10 14.12
C ASP A 33 -7.40 6.46 13.40
N HIS A 34 -6.41 6.60 12.50
CA HIS A 34 -6.24 7.74 11.62
C HIS A 34 -6.80 7.47 10.20
N ASP A 35 -7.36 8.52 9.59
CA ASP A 35 -7.68 8.51 8.16
C ASP A 35 -6.41 8.80 7.36
N ALA A 36 -6.19 8.06 6.27
CA ALA A 36 -5.08 8.39 5.37
C ALA A 36 -5.44 9.60 4.51
N ILE A 37 -4.56 10.60 4.47
CA ILE A 37 -4.67 11.73 3.55
C ILE A 37 -3.75 11.49 2.34
N ILE A 38 -4.22 11.83 1.15
CA ILE A 38 -3.49 11.68 -0.11
C ILE A 38 -3.41 13.03 -0.81
N LEU A 39 -2.22 13.36 -1.29
CA LEU A 39 -1.98 14.46 -2.21
C LEU A 39 -1.56 13.86 -3.56
N ASP A 40 -2.45 13.93 -4.54
CA ASP A 40 -2.15 13.61 -5.93
C ASP A 40 -1.64 14.87 -6.63
N THR A 41 -0.41 14.84 -7.13
CA THR A 41 0.21 15.98 -7.83
C THR A 41 0.04 15.91 -9.35
N GLU A 42 -0.48 14.79 -9.87
CA GLU A 42 -0.71 14.56 -11.29
C GLU A 42 -2.18 14.74 -11.67
N GLY A 43 -3.10 14.37 -10.77
CA GLY A 43 -4.55 14.50 -10.93
C GLY A 43 -5.09 13.99 -12.26
N ARG A 44 -6.06 14.71 -12.85
CA ARG A 44 -6.65 14.36 -14.15
C ARG A 44 -5.86 14.88 -15.35
N LYS A 45 -4.53 14.82 -15.32
CA LYS A 45 -3.72 15.09 -16.51
C LYS A 45 -4.22 14.19 -17.66
N PRO A 46 -4.43 14.71 -18.89
CA PRO A 46 -4.65 13.86 -20.06
C PRO A 46 -3.54 12.82 -20.10
N ARG A 47 -3.91 11.53 -20.12
CA ARG A 47 -2.97 10.42 -19.95
C ARG A 47 -2.12 10.23 -21.21
N ASP A 48 -1.22 11.17 -21.48
CA ASP A 48 -0.27 11.08 -22.58
C ASP A 48 1.09 10.50 -22.16
N SER A 49 1.31 10.25 -20.86
CA SER A 49 2.59 9.74 -20.37
C SER A 49 2.49 8.31 -19.84
N GLN A 50 3.44 7.48 -20.28
CA GLN A 50 3.78 6.20 -19.67
C GLN A 50 3.86 6.39 -18.14
N ARG A 51 2.93 5.79 -17.40
CA ARG A 51 2.94 5.81 -15.93
C ARG A 51 4.29 5.31 -15.44
N ASP A 52 4.95 6.10 -14.60
CA ASP A 52 6.19 5.72 -13.95
C ASP A 52 6.01 4.37 -13.24
N PRO A 53 6.80 3.33 -13.56
CA PRO A 53 6.73 2.03 -12.90
C PRO A 53 6.86 2.10 -11.36
N ARG A 54 7.50 3.16 -10.84
CA ARG A 54 7.64 3.42 -9.40
C ARG A 54 6.32 3.77 -8.72
N LEU A 55 5.37 4.36 -9.45
CA LEU A 55 4.01 4.62 -8.96
C LEU A 55 3.14 3.35 -8.91
N ASN A 56 3.64 2.22 -9.46
CA ASN A 56 3.01 0.90 -9.37
C ASN A 56 3.62 0.05 -8.24
N PHE A 57 4.21 0.66 -7.21
CA PHE A 57 4.70 -0.07 -6.04
C PHE A 57 3.51 -0.71 -5.30
N LYS A 58 3.17 -1.93 -5.71
CA LYS A 58 2.17 -2.77 -5.06
C LYS A 58 2.91 -3.71 -4.14
N TYR A 59 2.66 -3.59 -2.83
CA TYR A 59 3.20 -4.50 -1.83
C TYR A 59 2.96 -5.96 -2.26
N ASP A 60 1.76 -6.32 -2.70
CA ASP A 60 1.43 -7.66 -3.19
C ASP A 60 2.37 -8.16 -4.31
N ALA A 61 2.75 -7.28 -5.24
CA ALA A 61 3.66 -7.61 -6.33
C ALA A 61 5.11 -7.79 -5.86
N CYS A 62 5.52 -7.06 -4.81
CA CYS A 62 6.81 -7.23 -4.16
C CYS A 62 6.86 -8.53 -3.35
N TRP A 63 5.82 -8.85 -2.59
CA TRP A 63 5.68 -10.11 -1.86
C TRP A 63 5.68 -11.31 -2.80
N ALA A 64 4.96 -11.21 -3.93
CA ALA A 64 4.99 -12.22 -4.99
C ALA A 64 6.35 -12.34 -5.72
N LYS A 65 7.32 -11.46 -5.48
CA LYS A 65 8.70 -11.57 -5.98
C LYS A 65 9.70 -11.98 -4.90
N ASN A 66 9.29 -12.00 -3.63
CA ASN A 66 10.15 -12.42 -2.53
C ASN A 66 10.39 -13.94 -2.62
N LYS A 67 11.63 -14.33 -2.90
CA LYS A 67 12.04 -15.73 -3.06
C LYS A 67 11.90 -16.52 -1.76
N GLU A 68 12.22 -15.91 -0.63
CA GLU A 68 12.15 -16.51 0.69
C GLU A 68 10.69 -16.78 1.08
N ALA A 69 9.81 -15.78 0.90
CA ALA A 69 8.38 -15.94 1.16
C ALA A 69 7.77 -17.07 0.30
N LYS A 70 8.14 -17.15 -0.98
CA LYS A 70 7.72 -18.24 -1.87
C LYS A 70 8.18 -19.61 -1.38
N MET A 71 9.42 -19.71 -0.90
CA MET A 71 9.98 -20.96 -0.38
C MET A 71 9.24 -21.42 0.87
N ILE A 72 8.97 -20.50 1.81
CA ILE A 72 8.20 -20.78 3.03
C ILE A 72 6.80 -21.27 2.69
N ILE A 73 6.07 -20.52 1.84
CA ILE A 73 4.71 -20.90 1.43
C ILE A 73 4.72 -22.29 0.79
N LYS A 74 5.62 -22.55 -0.17
CA LYS A 74 5.72 -23.83 -0.86
C LYS A 74 6.04 -24.97 0.12
N ALA A 75 6.99 -24.77 1.03
CA ALA A 75 7.39 -25.76 2.02
C ALA A 75 6.25 -26.14 2.96
N VAL A 76 5.45 -25.17 3.41
CA VAL A 76 4.27 -25.44 4.26
C VAL A 76 3.14 -26.09 3.48
N TRP A 77 2.89 -25.64 2.24
CA TRP A 77 1.78 -26.17 1.42
C TRP A 77 1.96 -27.65 1.06
N GLN A 78 3.21 -28.07 0.84
CA GLN A 78 3.58 -29.45 0.51
C GLN A 78 3.54 -30.42 1.71
N ARG A 79 3.25 -29.94 2.94
CA ARG A 79 3.09 -30.82 4.11
C ARG A 79 1.73 -31.52 4.02
N ASN A 80 1.74 -32.81 3.71
CA ASN A 80 0.50 -33.59 3.52
C ASN A 80 -0.28 -33.86 4.82
N ALA A 81 0.34 -33.67 5.99
CA ALA A 81 -0.22 -34.03 7.29
C ALA A 81 -0.95 -32.89 8.03
N GLN A 82 -1.01 -31.69 7.46
CA GLN A 82 -1.61 -30.51 8.11
C GLN A 82 -2.90 -30.07 7.43
N ASP A 83 -3.91 -29.80 8.26
CA ASP A 83 -5.14 -29.14 7.83
C ASP A 83 -4.84 -27.75 7.22
N ILE A 84 -5.74 -27.29 6.35
CA ILE A 84 -5.59 -26.01 5.65
C ILE A 84 -5.44 -24.85 6.63
N LEU A 85 -6.19 -24.85 7.74
CA LEU A 85 -6.12 -23.78 8.73
C LEU A 85 -4.75 -23.77 9.42
N GLU A 86 -4.20 -24.94 9.74
CA GLU A 86 -2.88 -25.09 10.34
C GLU A 86 -1.76 -24.69 9.37
N LYS A 87 -1.93 -24.95 8.07
CA LYS A 87 -1.02 -24.44 7.03
C LYS A 87 -1.02 -22.90 7.00
N ILE A 88 -2.19 -22.27 7.03
CA ILE A 88 -2.30 -20.80 7.03
C ILE A 88 -1.65 -20.19 8.27
N LYS A 89 -1.92 -20.73 9.46
CA LYS A 89 -1.29 -20.27 10.71
C LYS A 89 0.23 -20.41 10.67
N THR A 90 0.73 -21.54 10.18
CA THR A 90 2.17 -21.79 10.08
C THR A 90 2.84 -20.81 9.11
N VAL A 91 2.24 -20.55 7.94
CA VAL A 91 2.73 -19.54 7.00
C VAL A 91 2.78 -18.15 7.66
N GLY A 92 1.73 -17.77 8.39
CA GLY A 92 1.69 -16.50 9.12
C GLY A 92 2.86 -16.36 10.10
N LYS A 93 3.09 -17.37 10.94
CA LYS A 93 4.18 -17.40 11.91
C LYS A 93 5.57 -17.33 11.26
N GLU A 94 5.81 -18.12 10.22
CA GLU A 94 7.12 -18.20 9.55
C GLU A 94 7.44 -16.92 8.74
N LEU A 95 6.42 -16.17 8.30
CA LEU A 95 6.59 -14.88 7.63
C LEU A 95 6.68 -13.69 8.61
N GLY A 96 6.68 -13.94 9.92
CA GLY A 96 6.84 -12.91 10.95
C GLY A 96 5.55 -12.28 11.47
N GLY A 97 4.42 -13.00 11.39
CA GLY A 97 3.17 -12.65 12.06
C GLY A 97 3.10 -13.07 13.52
#